data_AF-A0A1Z8P3N1-F1
#
_entry.id   AF-A0A1Z8P3N1-F1
#
_cell.length_a   1.000
_cell.length_b   1.000
_cell.length_c   1.000
_cell.angle_alpha   90.00
_cell.angle_beta   90.00
_cell.angle_gamma   90.00
#
_symmetry.space_group_name_H-M   'P 1'
#
loop_
_entity.id
_entity.type
_entity.pdbx_description
1 polymer ?
#
loop_
_entity_poly.entity_id
_entity_poly.type
_entity_poly.pdbx_seq_one_letter_code
_entity_poly.pdbx_strand_id
1 'polypeptide(L)'
;MNQSSDKISNQSSLTPANIIKAYSIGIFPMADNHSDKNVFWIDPEKRGILPLECLHVSKSLRKTLRREHFHVTYNHNFDHIIKECARLSSTRSETWINQEIIEAYTDLHKMGYAHSVECWKKDKIVGGLYGISLGGAFFGESMFSRESNASKISLVHLVALLKDRGFVLLDTQFTTDHLEKMGVIEISRKTYHKKLQYALLKSASFCQKYSNQHMLEALLKE
;
A
#
# COMPACT_ATOMS: atom_id res chain seq x y z
N MET A 1 -0.21 16.18 10.12
CA MET A 1 0.61 15.53 11.17
C MET A 1 1.95 16.22 11.21
N ASN A 2 2.48 16.55 12.39
CA ASN A 2 3.75 17.25 12.55
C ASN A 2 4.89 16.23 12.40
N GLN A 3 5.35 16.01 11.17
CA GLN A 3 6.26 14.90 10.77
C GLN A 3 7.74 15.15 11.09
N SER A 4 8.09 16.30 11.69
CA SER A 4 9.48 16.74 11.85
C SER A 4 10.30 15.91 12.84
N SER A 5 9.68 15.22 13.81
CA SER A 5 10.39 14.39 14.80
C SER A 5 10.75 12.99 14.31
N ASP A 6 10.13 12.53 13.23
CA ASP A 6 10.31 11.16 12.71
C ASP A 6 11.29 11.09 11.53
N LYS A 7 11.77 12.26 11.05
CA LYS A 7 12.73 12.37 9.95
C LYS A 7 14.13 11.99 10.42
N ILE A 8 14.73 11.04 9.72
CA ILE A 8 16.14 10.66 9.89
C ILE A 8 16.96 11.50 8.91
N SER A 9 17.95 12.22 9.42
CA SER A 9 18.92 12.95 8.59
C SER A 9 19.84 11.97 7.88
N ASN A 10 19.57 11.67 6.60
CA ASN A 10 20.52 10.91 5.79
C ASN A 10 20.49 11.34 4.32
N GLN A 11 21.66 11.66 3.77
CA GLN A 11 21.89 12.01 2.35
C GLN A 11 22.06 10.78 1.45
N SER A 12 21.45 9.64 1.80
CA SER A 12 21.51 8.44 0.97
C SER A 12 20.56 8.58 -0.22
N SER A 13 21.09 8.41 -1.44
CA SER A 13 20.35 8.46 -2.69
C SER A 13 19.18 7.48 -2.74
N LEU A 14 18.09 7.85 -3.42
CA LEU A 14 16.87 7.07 -3.53
C LEU A 14 16.99 5.93 -4.57
N THR A 15 17.98 5.05 -4.39
CA THR A 15 18.17 3.89 -5.26
C THR A 15 17.28 2.72 -4.81
N PRO A 16 16.87 1.81 -5.73
CA PRO A 16 16.10 0.62 -5.38
C PRO A 16 16.72 -0.21 -4.24
N ALA A 17 18.05 -0.37 -4.24
CA ALA A 17 18.77 -1.11 -3.20
C ALA A 17 18.67 -0.42 -1.83
N ASN A 18 18.81 0.91 -1.78
CA ASN A 18 18.66 1.67 -0.54
C ASN A 18 17.23 1.63 0.00
N ILE A 19 16.23 1.71 -0.90
CA ILE A 19 14.83 1.59 -0.52
C ILE A 19 14.56 0.21 0.09
N ILE A 20 14.97 -0.89 -0.55
CA ILE A 20 14.78 -2.25 -0.02
C ILE A 20 15.46 -2.39 1.35
N LYS A 21 16.68 -1.87 1.49
CA LYS A 21 17.40 -1.89 2.77
C LYS A 21 16.62 -1.11 3.84
N ALA A 22 16.11 0.07 3.53
CA ALA A 22 15.31 0.88 4.44
C ALA A 22 14.05 0.12 4.90
N TYR A 23 13.27 -0.44 3.97
CA TYR A 23 12.08 -1.23 4.32
C TYR A 23 12.40 -2.44 5.20
N SER A 24 13.55 -3.10 4.98
CA SER A 24 13.96 -4.25 5.81
C SER A 24 14.20 -3.90 7.28
N ILE A 25 14.39 -2.61 7.59
CA ILE A 25 14.57 -2.10 8.95
C ILE A 25 13.44 -1.16 9.39
N GLY A 26 12.32 -1.14 8.65
CA GLY A 26 11.11 -0.40 9.02
C GLY A 26 11.10 1.07 8.60
N ILE A 27 12.06 1.51 7.79
CA ILE A 27 12.20 2.88 7.32
C ILE A 27 11.61 3.01 5.91
N PHE A 28 10.97 4.13 5.60
CA PHE A 28 10.42 4.40 4.27
C PHE A 28 10.74 5.84 3.80
N PRO A 29 10.84 6.06 2.48
CA PRO A 29 11.12 7.38 1.93
C PRO A 29 9.84 8.22 1.76
N MET A 30 9.94 9.53 1.94
CA MET A 30 8.84 10.48 1.71
C MET A 30 9.40 11.88 1.39
N ALA A 31 8.89 12.55 0.36
CA ALA A 31 9.19 13.96 0.13
C ALA A 31 8.20 14.86 0.89
N ASP A 32 8.57 16.12 1.16
CA ASP A 32 7.63 17.05 1.80
C ASP A 32 6.45 17.39 0.87
N ASN A 33 6.71 17.51 -0.43
CA ASN A 33 5.68 17.69 -1.45
C ASN A 33 6.15 17.22 -2.85
N HIS A 34 5.23 17.18 -3.82
CA HIS A 34 5.46 16.71 -5.19
C HIS A 34 6.57 17.46 -5.95
N SER A 35 6.77 18.74 -5.63
CA SER A 35 7.78 19.59 -6.28
C SER A 35 9.12 19.63 -5.54
N ASP A 36 9.20 19.05 -4.34
CA ASP A 36 10.45 18.98 -3.60
C ASP A 36 11.42 18.01 -4.27
N LYS A 37 12.69 18.39 -4.30
CA LYS A 37 13.79 17.57 -4.81
C LYS A 37 14.42 16.71 -3.71
N ASN A 38 14.06 16.95 -2.45
CA ASN A 38 14.58 16.22 -1.31
C ASN A 38 13.59 15.14 -0.88
N VAL A 39 14.14 13.97 -0.58
CA VAL A 39 13.41 12.85 0.00
C VAL A 39 13.99 12.55 1.37
N PHE A 40 13.12 12.38 2.35
CA PHE A 40 13.46 12.10 3.73
C PHE A 40 13.16 10.64 4.05
N TRP A 41 13.94 10.06 4.95
CA TRP A 41 13.70 8.74 5.49
C TRP A 41 12.95 8.84 6.81
N ILE A 42 11.86 8.11 6.95
CA ILE A 42 10.95 8.22 8.11
C ILE A 42 10.92 6.91 8.90
N ASP A 43 11.04 7.04 10.22
CA ASP A 43 10.82 5.96 11.19
C ASP A 43 9.93 6.49 12.34
N PRO A 44 8.60 6.34 12.25
CA PRO A 44 7.70 6.94 13.22
C PRO A 44 7.65 6.14 14.53
N GLU A 45 7.51 6.82 15.66
CA GLU A 45 7.34 6.17 16.98
C GLU A 45 6.07 5.31 17.03
N LYS A 46 5.08 5.70 16.23
CA LYS A 46 3.79 5.07 16.07
C LYS A 46 3.60 4.64 14.62
N ARG A 47 3.32 3.35 14.41
CA ARG A 47 3.18 2.75 13.08
C ARG A 47 1.75 2.26 12.86
N GLY A 48 1.14 2.67 11.75
CA GLY A 48 -0.13 2.14 11.28
C GLY A 48 0.06 0.76 10.63
N ILE A 49 -0.76 -0.21 11.03
CA ILE A 49 -0.83 -1.52 10.36
C ILE A 49 -2.28 -1.90 10.15
N LEU A 50 -2.57 -2.69 9.11
CA LEU A 50 -3.83 -3.42 8.97
C LEU A 50 -3.59 -4.89 9.32
N PRO A 51 -3.92 -5.36 10.53
CA PRO A 51 -3.94 -6.80 10.79
C PRO A 51 -4.90 -7.45 9.80
N LEU A 52 -4.45 -8.48 9.09
CA LEU A 52 -5.21 -9.07 7.98
C LEU A 52 -6.56 -9.66 8.42
N GLU A 53 -6.68 -10.07 9.68
CA GLU A 53 -7.91 -10.56 10.32
C GLU A 53 -8.84 -9.45 10.82
N CYS A 54 -8.38 -8.19 10.83
CA CYS A 54 -9.14 -7.05 11.31
C CYS A 54 -9.77 -6.23 10.18
N LEU A 55 -9.63 -6.64 8.92
CA LEU A 55 -10.23 -5.94 7.78
C LEU A 55 -11.74 -5.81 7.98
N HIS A 56 -12.20 -4.57 8.14
CA HIS A 56 -13.62 -4.29 8.25
C HIS A 56 -14.23 -3.98 6.88
N VAL A 57 -15.09 -4.89 6.39
CA VAL A 57 -15.85 -4.68 5.15
C VAL A 57 -17.31 -4.37 5.48
N SER A 58 -17.69 -3.10 5.34
CA SER A 58 -19.06 -2.64 5.64
C SER A 58 -20.12 -3.34 4.79
N LYS A 59 -21.35 -3.43 5.30
CA LYS A 59 -22.49 -4.06 4.58
C LYS A 59 -22.71 -3.48 3.18
N SER A 60 -22.56 -2.16 3.00
CA SER A 60 -22.71 -1.49 1.70
C SER A 60 -21.56 -1.81 0.75
N LEU A 61 -20.33 -1.92 1.25
CA LEU A 61 -19.18 -2.32 0.45
C LEU A 61 -19.30 -3.77 -0.02
N ARG A 62 -19.75 -4.69 0.85
CA ARG A 62 -20.02 -6.10 0.46
C ARG A 62 -21.06 -6.20 -0.65
N LYS A 63 -22.15 -5.44 -0.55
CA LYS A 63 -23.16 -5.36 -1.62
C LYS A 63 -22.55 -4.85 -2.93
N THR A 64 -21.61 -3.91 -2.85
CA THR A 64 -20.93 -3.36 -4.05
C THR A 64 -20.02 -4.41 -4.69
N LEU A 65 -19.22 -5.11 -3.89
CA LEU A 65 -18.33 -6.19 -4.34
C LEU A 65 -19.10 -7.33 -5.03
N ARG A 66 -20.23 -7.76 -4.46
CA ARG A 66 -21.08 -8.84 -5.01
C ARG A 66 -21.79 -8.50 -6.32
N ARG A 67 -21.88 -7.22 -6.69
CA ARG A 67 -22.52 -6.80 -7.95
C ARG A 67 -21.59 -6.89 -9.16
N GLU A 68 -20.30 -7.18 -8.95
CA GLU A 68 -19.31 -7.40 -10.02
C GLU A 68 -19.21 -6.26 -11.04
N HIS A 69 -19.56 -5.03 -10.64
CA HIS A 69 -19.41 -3.83 -11.49
C HIS A 69 -17.95 -3.38 -11.65
N PHE A 70 -17.09 -3.86 -10.75
CA PHE A 70 -15.67 -3.58 -10.74
C PHE A 70 -14.92 -4.88 -10.99
N HIS A 71 -13.87 -4.82 -11.79
CA HIS A 71 -12.91 -5.90 -11.95
C HIS A 71 -11.57 -5.44 -11.36
N VAL A 72 -10.82 -6.37 -10.75
CA VAL A 72 -9.54 -6.06 -10.13
C VAL A 72 -8.44 -6.86 -10.79
N THR A 73 -7.36 -6.18 -11.17
CA THR A 73 -6.12 -6.80 -11.64
C THR A 73 -4.98 -6.49 -10.68
N TYR A 74 -3.86 -7.19 -10.90
CA TYR A 74 -2.63 -7.02 -10.13
C TYR A 74 -1.49 -6.80 -11.11
N ASN A 75 -0.59 -5.84 -10.85
CA ASN A 75 0.59 -5.57 -11.68
C ASN A 75 0.27 -5.39 -13.17
N HIS A 76 -0.93 -4.93 -13.52
CA HIS A 76 -1.31 -4.73 -14.92
C HIS A 76 -0.82 -3.39 -15.45
N ASN A 77 -0.83 -2.35 -14.62
CA ASN A 77 -0.41 -1.01 -15.03
C ASN A 77 0.12 -0.20 -13.85
N PHE A 78 1.27 -0.61 -13.30
CA PHE A 78 1.91 0.02 -12.16
C PHE A 78 2.16 1.52 -12.39
N ASP A 79 2.71 1.88 -13.57
CA ASP A 79 3.01 3.25 -13.96
C ASP A 79 1.78 4.16 -13.87
N HIS A 80 0.60 3.67 -14.28
CA HIS A 80 -0.63 4.44 -14.17
C HIS A 80 -1.04 4.63 -12.71
N ILE A 81 -0.94 3.58 -11.89
CA ILE A 81 -1.33 3.64 -10.47
C ILE A 81 -0.48 4.64 -9.69
N ILE A 82 0.85 4.57 -9.81
CA ILE A 82 1.74 5.48 -9.08
C ILE A 82 1.54 6.94 -9.52
N LYS A 83 1.33 7.18 -10.83
CA LYS A 83 1.04 8.53 -11.36
C LYS A 83 -0.30 9.05 -10.87
N GLU A 84 -1.35 8.24 -10.82
CA GLU A 84 -2.65 8.66 -10.28
C GLU A 84 -2.60 8.89 -8.76
N CYS A 85 -1.78 8.15 -8.02
CA CYS A 85 -1.47 8.43 -6.61
C CYS A 85 -0.69 9.73 -6.42
N ALA A 86 0.21 10.09 -7.35
CA ALA A 86 0.94 11.34 -7.33
C ALA A 86 0.09 12.54 -7.80
N ARG A 87 -1.04 12.30 -8.47
CA ARG A 87 -1.83 13.37 -9.09
C ARG A 87 -2.51 14.25 -8.07
N LEU A 88 -2.26 15.56 -8.17
CA LEU A 88 -3.01 16.58 -7.45
C LEU A 88 -4.44 16.69 -7.98
N SER A 89 -5.37 17.12 -7.12
CA SER A 89 -6.77 17.36 -7.49
C SER A 89 -7.41 18.37 -6.53
N SER A 90 -8.65 18.78 -6.81
CA SER A 90 -9.40 19.66 -5.91
C SER A 90 -9.56 19.09 -4.49
N THR A 91 -9.52 17.77 -4.33
CA THR A 91 -9.61 17.07 -3.04
C THR A 91 -8.26 16.63 -2.48
N ARG A 92 -7.16 16.85 -3.22
CA ARG A 92 -5.78 16.52 -2.82
C ARG A 92 -4.84 17.60 -3.36
N SER A 93 -4.67 18.65 -2.57
CA SER A 93 -3.82 19.79 -2.92
C SER A 93 -2.33 19.48 -2.85
N GLU A 94 -1.94 18.43 -2.12
CA GLU A 94 -0.55 18.03 -1.93
C GLU A 94 -0.37 16.50 -2.00
N THR A 95 0.84 16.09 -2.36
CA THR A 95 1.29 14.70 -2.27
C THR A 95 2.78 14.70 -1.97
N TRP A 96 3.27 13.65 -1.31
CA TRP A 96 4.68 13.43 -1.06
C TRP A 96 5.39 12.67 -2.19
N ILE A 97 4.63 12.20 -3.18
CA ILE A 97 5.15 11.40 -4.30
C ILE A 97 5.67 12.38 -5.37
N ASN A 98 6.96 12.63 -5.38
CA ASN A 98 7.64 13.43 -6.41
C ASN A 98 8.14 12.55 -7.57
N GLN A 99 8.78 13.16 -8.56
CA GLN A 99 9.30 12.46 -9.74
C GLN A 99 10.38 11.41 -9.39
N GLU A 100 11.27 11.69 -8.44
CA GLU A 100 12.32 10.75 -8.01
C GLU A 100 11.73 9.47 -7.40
N ILE A 101 10.69 9.62 -6.57
CA ILE A 101 9.94 8.49 -6.00
C ILE A 101 9.25 7.69 -7.11
N ILE A 102 8.62 8.36 -8.08
CA ILE A 102 7.98 7.66 -9.20
C ILE A 102 8.99 6.78 -9.94
N GLU A 103 10.15 7.32 -10.28
CA GLU A 103 11.21 6.60 -10.99
C GLU A 103 11.73 5.42 -10.17
N ALA A 104 12.10 5.64 -8.91
CA ALA A 104 12.67 4.61 -8.06
C ALA A 104 11.70 3.44 -7.81
N TYR A 105 10.41 3.73 -7.61
CA TYR A 105 9.40 2.68 -7.40
C TYR A 105 9.00 1.97 -8.70
N THR A 106 9.09 2.66 -9.84
CA THR A 106 8.92 2.04 -11.16
C THR A 106 10.05 1.04 -11.42
N ASP A 107 11.28 1.36 -11.04
CA ASP A 107 12.40 0.42 -11.14
C ASP A 107 12.25 -0.75 -10.16
N LEU A 108 11.79 -0.50 -8.93
CA LEU A 108 11.43 -1.57 -7.99
C LEU A 108 10.32 -2.48 -8.52
N HIS A 109 9.36 -1.95 -9.29
CA HIS A 109 8.34 -2.75 -9.94
C HIS A 109 8.95 -3.70 -10.98
N LYS A 110 9.84 -3.20 -11.84
CA LYS A 110 10.55 -4.02 -12.84
C LYS A 110 11.41 -5.10 -12.18
N MET A 111 11.95 -4.82 -11.00
CA MET A 111 12.71 -5.77 -10.18
C MET A 111 11.82 -6.77 -9.41
N GLY A 112 10.50 -6.63 -9.45
CA GLY A 112 9.55 -7.53 -8.79
C GLY A 112 9.33 -7.25 -7.30
N TYR A 113 9.74 -6.09 -6.79
CA TYR A 113 9.54 -5.69 -5.39
C TYR A 113 8.33 -4.78 -5.21
N ALA A 114 8.03 -3.91 -6.18
CA ALA A 114 6.85 -3.05 -6.12
C ALA A 114 5.68 -3.67 -6.89
N HIS A 115 4.48 -3.51 -6.35
CA HIS A 115 3.28 -4.11 -6.89
C HIS A 115 2.10 -3.16 -6.86
N SER A 116 1.19 -3.34 -7.81
CA SER A 116 -0.04 -2.57 -7.92
C SER A 116 -1.28 -3.47 -7.87
N VAL A 117 -2.37 -2.90 -7.38
CA VAL A 117 -3.73 -3.44 -7.47
C VAL A 117 -4.56 -2.40 -8.21
N GLU A 118 -5.09 -2.76 -9.37
CA GLU A 118 -5.89 -1.86 -10.21
C GLU A 118 -7.36 -2.21 -10.12
N CYS A 119 -8.21 -1.23 -9.83
CA CYS A 119 -9.66 -1.38 -9.81
C CYS A 119 -10.26 -0.74 -11.07
N TRP A 120 -10.84 -1.58 -11.91
CA TRP A 120 -11.40 -1.24 -13.20
C TRP A 120 -12.92 -1.13 -13.13
N LYS A 121 -13.47 -0.21 -13.92
CA LYS A 121 -14.90 -0.16 -14.24
C LYS A 121 -15.01 -0.03 -15.75
N LYS A 122 -15.50 -1.08 -16.41
CA LYS A 122 -15.31 -1.28 -17.86
C LYS A 122 -13.80 -1.22 -18.17
N ASP A 123 -13.39 -0.46 -19.19
CA ASP A 123 -12.00 -0.39 -19.66
C ASP A 123 -11.16 0.72 -19.00
N LYS A 124 -11.62 1.27 -17.87
CA LYS A 124 -10.94 2.37 -17.17
C LYS A 124 -10.54 1.98 -15.76
N ILE A 125 -9.30 2.29 -15.39
CA ILE A 125 -8.85 2.26 -14.00
C ILE A 125 -9.51 3.43 -13.27
N VAL A 126 -10.31 3.12 -12.26
CA VAL A 126 -11.08 4.10 -11.47
C VAL A 126 -10.66 4.13 -10.01
N GLY A 127 -9.66 3.35 -9.64
CA GLY A 127 -8.99 3.39 -8.35
C GLY A 127 -7.91 2.33 -8.32
N GLY A 128 -7.14 2.34 -7.25
CA GLY A 128 -6.07 1.37 -7.06
C GLY A 128 -5.14 1.77 -5.95
N LEU A 129 -4.17 0.90 -5.69
CA LEU A 129 -3.11 1.12 -4.72
C LEU A 129 -1.81 0.48 -5.22
N TYR A 130 -0.69 0.94 -4.68
CA TYR A 130 0.59 0.28 -4.88
C TYR A 130 1.32 0.09 -3.55
N GLY A 131 2.29 -0.82 -3.56
CA GLY A 131 3.10 -1.12 -2.39
C GLY A 131 4.36 -1.90 -2.70
N ILE A 132 5.17 -2.14 -1.69
CA ILE A 132 6.38 -2.97 -1.76
C ILE A 132 6.11 -4.31 -1.07
N SER A 133 6.66 -5.42 -1.58
CA SER A 133 6.70 -6.69 -0.86
C SER A 133 8.13 -7.10 -0.51
N LEU A 134 8.34 -7.56 0.72
CA LEU A 134 9.59 -8.18 1.18
C LEU A 134 9.29 -9.30 2.17
N GLY A 135 9.71 -10.52 1.86
CA GLY A 135 9.32 -11.70 2.64
C GLY A 135 7.80 -11.81 2.72
N GLY A 136 7.26 -11.99 3.93
CA GLY A 136 5.84 -11.94 4.24
C GLY A 136 5.29 -10.58 4.66
N ALA A 137 6.00 -9.47 4.39
CA ALA A 137 5.52 -8.11 4.63
C ALA A 137 5.11 -7.43 3.32
N PHE A 138 3.99 -6.71 3.36
CA PHE A 138 3.57 -5.80 2.32
C PHE A 138 3.45 -4.39 2.90
N PHE A 139 4.11 -3.42 2.27
CA PHE A 139 4.11 -2.02 2.66
C PHE A 139 3.21 -1.27 1.69
N GLY A 140 1.99 -0.91 2.11
CA GLY A 140 1.04 -0.19 1.27
C GLY A 140 1.42 1.28 1.19
N GLU A 141 1.79 1.79 0.03
CA GLU A 141 2.38 3.12 -0.11
C GLU A 141 1.34 4.21 -0.30
N SER A 142 0.49 4.03 -1.30
CA SER A 142 -0.56 5.00 -1.59
C SER A 142 -1.69 4.35 -2.35
N MET A 143 -2.83 5.04 -2.35
CA MET A 143 -4.02 4.64 -3.08
C MET A 143 -4.74 5.87 -3.62
N PHE A 144 -5.56 5.66 -4.65
CA PHE A 144 -6.43 6.69 -5.20
C PHE A 144 -7.80 6.13 -5.55
N SER A 145 -8.79 7.01 -5.66
CA SER A 145 -10.16 6.67 -6.05
C SER A 145 -10.71 7.78 -6.95
N ARG A 146 -11.22 7.41 -8.11
CA ARG A 146 -11.99 8.26 -9.04
C ARG A 146 -13.48 7.90 -9.05
N GLU A 147 -13.81 6.71 -8.58
CA GLU A 147 -15.18 6.24 -8.35
C GLU A 147 -15.37 5.89 -6.88
N SER A 148 -16.60 5.98 -6.40
CA SER A 148 -16.96 5.59 -5.03
C SER A 148 -16.59 4.13 -4.77
N ASN A 149 -15.96 3.86 -3.64
CA ASN A 149 -15.48 2.55 -3.19
C ASN A 149 -14.31 1.93 -3.97
N ALA A 150 -13.81 2.52 -5.05
CA ALA A 150 -12.78 1.88 -5.88
C ALA A 150 -11.47 1.58 -5.11
N SER A 151 -10.97 2.53 -4.30
CA SER A 151 -9.79 2.29 -3.45
C SER A 151 -10.04 1.24 -2.35
N LYS A 152 -11.23 1.25 -1.74
CA LYS A 152 -11.62 0.25 -0.72
C LYS A 152 -11.71 -1.15 -1.31
N ILE A 153 -12.27 -1.28 -2.51
CA ILE A 153 -12.29 -2.54 -3.26
C ILE A 153 -10.87 -3.03 -3.49
N SER A 154 -9.97 -2.15 -3.93
CA SER A 154 -8.54 -2.47 -4.12
C SER A 154 -7.90 -2.97 -2.82
N LEU A 155 -8.19 -2.33 -1.68
CA LEU A 155 -7.69 -2.75 -0.36
C LEU A 155 -8.24 -4.13 0.06
N VAL A 156 -9.53 -4.39 -0.14
CA VAL A 156 -10.14 -5.70 0.15
C VAL A 156 -9.47 -6.80 -0.68
N HIS A 157 -9.26 -6.54 -1.98
CA HIS A 157 -8.59 -7.48 -2.88
C HIS A 157 -7.10 -7.66 -2.55
N LEU A 158 -6.42 -6.61 -2.06
CA LEU A 158 -5.07 -6.71 -1.53
C LEU A 158 -5.04 -7.66 -0.33
N VAL A 159 -5.85 -7.41 0.70
CA VAL A 159 -5.88 -8.26 1.91
C VAL A 159 -6.21 -9.72 1.56
N ALA A 160 -7.16 -9.95 0.64
CA ALA A 160 -7.45 -11.28 0.14
C ALA A 160 -6.22 -11.97 -0.48
N LEU A 161 -5.43 -11.25 -1.26
CA LEU A 161 -4.17 -11.76 -1.83
C LEU A 161 -3.16 -12.04 -0.73
N LEU A 162 -2.97 -11.10 0.20
CA LEU A 162 -1.98 -11.22 1.25
C LEU A 162 -2.24 -12.45 2.14
N LYS A 163 -3.50 -12.67 2.54
CA LYS A 163 -3.89 -13.87 3.32
C LYS A 163 -3.61 -15.16 2.57
N ASP A 164 -4.02 -15.24 1.30
CA ASP A 164 -3.83 -16.43 0.46
C ASP A 164 -2.35 -16.75 0.22
N ARG A 165 -1.51 -15.71 0.10
CA ARG A 165 -0.09 -15.84 -0.23
C ARG A 165 0.84 -15.90 0.96
N GLY A 166 0.32 -16.03 2.17
CA GLY A 166 1.11 -16.23 3.38
C GLY A 166 1.81 -14.97 3.90
N PHE A 167 1.36 -13.79 3.49
CA PHE A 167 1.78 -12.54 4.11
C PHE A 167 1.22 -12.45 5.53
N VAL A 168 1.97 -11.84 6.43
CA VAL A 168 1.64 -11.74 7.86
C VAL A 168 1.69 -10.31 8.38
N LEU A 169 2.09 -9.35 7.54
CA LEU A 169 2.17 -7.94 7.88
C LEU A 169 1.72 -7.08 6.69
N LEU A 170 0.70 -6.26 6.89
CA LEU A 170 0.34 -5.15 6.01
C LEU A 170 0.61 -3.84 6.76
N ASP A 171 1.68 -3.17 6.37
CA ASP A 171 2.07 -1.85 6.88
C ASP A 171 1.33 -0.76 6.10
N THR A 172 0.74 0.20 6.82
CA THR A 172 0.09 1.39 6.25
C THR A 172 0.78 2.69 6.63
N GLN A 173 1.98 2.58 7.21
CA GLN A 173 2.85 3.64 7.76
C GLN A 173 2.18 4.48 8.85
N PHE A 174 1.10 5.17 8.51
CA PHE A 174 0.31 6.00 9.39
C PHE A 174 -1.15 5.52 9.46
N THR A 175 -1.89 6.00 10.46
CA THR A 175 -3.35 5.86 10.49
C THR A 175 -4.02 7.09 9.89
N THR A 176 -5.25 6.91 9.42
CA THR A 176 -6.16 8.00 9.04
C THR A 176 -7.58 7.56 9.40
N ASP A 177 -8.49 8.50 9.65
CA ASP A 177 -9.90 8.20 9.94
C ASP A 177 -10.54 7.28 8.87
N HIS A 178 -10.07 7.36 7.63
CA HIS A 178 -10.51 6.50 6.55
C HIS A 178 -10.05 5.06 6.71
N LEU A 179 -8.77 4.87 7.04
CA LEU A 179 -8.14 3.55 7.18
C LEU A 179 -8.53 2.87 8.49
N GLU A 180 -8.74 3.62 9.57
CA GLU A 180 -9.21 3.08 10.85
C GLU A 180 -10.59 2.43 10.71
N LYS A 181 -11.48 3.02 9.91
CA LYS A 181 -12.79 2.41 9.56
C LYS A 181 -12.65 1.10 8.79
N MET A 182 -11.51 0.83 8.17
CA MET A 182 -11.20 -0.41 7.47
C MET A 182 -10.45 -1.41 8.37
N GLY A 183 -10.15 -1.06 9.63
CA GLY A 183 -9.48 -1.94 10.60
C GLY A 183 -8.01 -1.65 10.84
N VAL A 184 -7.48 -0.54 10.30
CA VAL A 184 -6.11 -0.12 10.62
C VAL A 184 -6.02 0.29 12.09
N ILE A 185 -4.94 -0.14 12.74
CA ILE A 185 -4.61 0.19 14.12
C ILE A 185 -3.21 0.79 14.19
N GLU A 186 -2.97 1.57 15.24
CA GLU A 186 -1.64 2.08 15.56
C GLU A 186 -0.93 1.19 16.58
N ILE A 187 0.34 0.87 16.33
CA ILE A 187 1.21 0.13 17.26
C ILE A 187 2.51 0.88 17.53
N SER A 188 3.19 0.57 18.63
CA SER A 188 4.50 1.15 18.91
C SER A 188 5.56 0.65 17.91
N ARG A 189 6.55 1.48 17.59
CA ARG A 189 7.70 1.13 16.75
C ARG A 189 8.37 -0.18 17.18
N LYS A 190 8.58 -0.37 18.48
CA LYS A 190 9.12 -1.61 19.05
C LYS A 190 8.28 -2.84 18.69
N THR A 191 6.95 -2.73 18.75
CA THR A 191 6.04 -3.82 18.37
C THR A 191 6.06 -4.07 16.87
N TYR A 192 6.11 -2.99 16.08
CA TYR A 192 6.21 -3.06 14.63
C TYR A 192 7.48 -3.77 14.18
N HIS A 193 8.66 -3.38 14.69
CA HIS A 193 9.93 -4.03 14.33
C HIS A 193 9.96 -5.52 14.64
N LYS A 194 9.35 -5.97 15.75
CA LYS A 194 9.19 -7.40 16.03
C LYS A 194 8.35 -8.11 14.98
N LYS A 195 7.23 -7.52 14.57
CA LYS A 195 6.37 -8.07 13.51
C LYS A 195 7.07 -8.08 12.15
N LEU A 196 7.79 -7.02 11.83
CA LEU A 196 8.56 -6.90 10.59
C LEU A 196 9.64 -7.96 10.51
N GLN A 197 10.47 -8.12 11.55
CA GLN A 197 11.51 -9.16 11.60
C GLN A 197 10.91 -10.55 11.39
N TYR A 198 9.78 -10.85 12.04
CA TYR A 198 9.08 -12.12 11.83
C TYR A 198 8.57 -12.27 10.39
N ALA A 199 8.01 -11.21 9.81
CA ALA A 199 7.47 -11.23 8.45
C ALA A 199 8.58 -11.44 7.41
N LEU A 200 9.76 -10.82 7.58
CA LEU A 200 10.89 -10.97 6.66
C LEU A 200 11.44 -12.41 6.58
N LEU A 201 11.20 -13.23 7.62
CA LEU A 201 11.56 -14.66 7.63
C LEU A 201 10.56 -15.55 6.89
N LYS A 202 9.42 -15.01 6.44
CA LYS A 202 8.39 -15.76 5.72
C LYS A 202 8.64 -15.73 4.22
N SER A 203 8.36 -16.85 3.56
CA SER A 203 8.30 -16.94 2.11
C SER A 203 6.87 -16.67 1.65
N ALA A 204 6.61 -15.46 1.16
CA ALA A 204 5.37 -15.10 0.49
C ALA A 204 5.69 -14.59 -0.92
N SER A 205 4.70 -14.60 -1.82
CA SER A 205 4.88 -14.06 -3.18
C SER A 205 3.66 -13.27 -3.63
N PHE A 206 3.91 -12.10 -4.20
CA PHE A 206 2.90 -11.32 -4.89
C PHE A 206 2.97 -11.62 -6.39
N CYS A 207 1.87 -12.03 -7.01
CA CYS A 207 1.90 -12.46 -8.41
C CYS A 207 0.78 -11.85 -9.25
N GLN A 208 1.07 -11.65 -10.54
CA GLN A 208 0.16 -11.03 -11.52
C GLN A 208 -1.03 -11.94 -11.86
N LYS A 209 -0.82 -13.25 -11.93
CA LYS A 209 -1.86 -14.25 -12.23
C LYS A 209 -2.44 -14.78 -10.92
N TYR A 210 -3.33 -14.01 -10.32
CA TYR A 210 -4.06 -14.40 -9.12
C TYR A 210 -5.56 -14.30 -9.35
N SER A 211 -6.26 -15.44 -9.23
CA SER A 211 -7.71 -15.46 -9.07
C SER A 211 -8.01 -15.60 -7.59
N ASN A 212 -8.56 -14.54 -7.00
CA ASN A 212 -8.78 -14.45 -5.57
C ASN A 212 -10.23 -14.75 -5.17
N GLN A 213 -11.04 -15.28 -6.08
CA GLN A 213 -12.49 -15.35 -5.95
C GLN A 213 -12.91 -16.11 -4.68
N HIS A 214 -12.27 -17.26 -4.38
CA HIS A 214 -12.53 -18.03 -3.17
C HIS A 214 -12.20 -17.27 -1.87
N MET A 215 -11.06 -16.57 -1.83
CA MET A 215 -10.66 -15.81 -0.63
C MET A 215 -11.48 -14.53 -0.47
N LEU A 216 -11.85 -13.87 -1.57
CA LEU A 216 -12.78 -12.75 -1.55
C LEU A 216 -14.13 -13.20 -0.99
N GLU A 217 -14.65 -14.35 -1.41
CA GLU A 217 -15.87 -14.91 -0.84
C GLU A 217 -15.78 -15.18 0.66
N ALA A 218 -14.64 -15.71 1.15
CA ALA A 218 -14.42 -15.93 2.57
C ALA A 218 -14.51 -14.62 3.37
N LEU A 219 -13.81 -13.56 2.92
CA LEU A 219 -13.87 -12.23 3.53
C LEU A 219 -15.27 -11.57 3.49
N LEU A 220 -16.11 -11.99 2.54
CA LEU A 220 -17.48 -11.48 2.41
C LEU A 220 -18.51 -12.24 3.25
N LYS A 221 -18.16 -13.41 3.82
CA LYS A 221 -19.02 -14.29 4.61
C LYS A 221 -18.95 -14.02 6.12
N GLU A 222 -17.80 -13.57 6.64
CA GLU A 222 -17.58 -13.15 8.04
C GLU A 222 -18.39 -11.93 8.43
#